data_AF-A0AAW1N340-F1
#
_entry.id   AF-A0AAW1N340-F1
#
_cell.length_a   1.000
_cell.length_b   1.000
_cell.length_c   1.000
_cell.angle_alpha   90.00
_cell.angle_beta   90.00
_cell.angle_gamma   90.00
#
_symmetry.space_group_name_H-M   'P 1'
#
loop_
_entity.id
_entity.type
_entity.pdbx_description
1 polymer ?
#
loop_
_entity_poly.entity_id
_entity_poly.type
_entity_poly.pdbx_seq_one_letter_code
_entity_poly.pdbx_strand_id
1 'polypeptide(L)'
;MSYTSVENDLLIMTESFLLQGKKIKEQEDKCLGEYGKAAFSNSTQPILNETTGQKFCPAFFDGFYCWPPTPADTLAVEPCPVYVAGFLEEQIYNYDKVFSQVKN
;
A
#
# COMPACT_ATOMS: atom_id res chain seq x y z
N MET A 1 -17.60 21.23 -33.77
CA MET A 1 -18.07 20.68 -32.48
C MET A 1 -16.93 19.85 -31.91
N SER A 2 -16.23 20.38 -30.91
CA SER A 2 -15.05 19.79 -30.28
C SER A 2 -15.49 18.79 -29.21
N TYR A 3 -15.73 17.54 -29.63
CA TYR A 3 -16.06 16.42 -28.74
C TYR A 3 -14.83 15.66 -28.22
N THR A 4 -13.63 16.04 -28.67
CA THR A 4 -12.40 15.26 -28.47
C THR A 4 -11.81 15.35 -27.05
N SER A 5 -12.06 16.41 -26.28
CA SER A 5 -11.43 16.53 -24.95
C SER A 5 -12.11 15.64 -23.90
N VAL A 6 -13.43 15.55 -23.89
CA VAL A 6 -14.19 14.77 -22.89
C VAL A 6 -14.00 13.27 -23.10
N GLU A 7 -13.96 12.82 -24.36
CA GLU A 7 -13.68 11.42 -24.70
C GLU A 7 -12.25 11.02 -24.32
N ASN A 8 -11.28 11.93 -24.49
CA ASN A 8 -9.91 11.73 -24.04
C ASN A 8 -9.80 11.68 -22.51
N ASP A 9 -10.49 12.56 -21.79
CA ASP A 9 -10.49 12.55 -20.32
C ASP A 9 -11.11 11.25 -19.77
N LEU A 10 -12.19 10.77 -20.39
CA LEU A 10 -12.80 9.49 -20.04
C LEU A 10 -11.84 8.31 -20.30
N LEU A 11 -11.14 8.33 -21.44
CA LEU A 11 -10.17 7.31 -21.78
C LEU A 11 -9.03 7.26 -20.75
N ILE A 12 -8.45 8.40 -20.41
CA ILE A 12 -7.37 8.52 -19.40
C ILE A 12 -7.83 8.00 -18.03
N MET A 13 -9.06 8.32 -17.62
CA MET A 13 -9.62 7.81 -16.36
C MET A 13 -9.84 6.29 -16.38
N THR A 14 -10.25 5.72 -17.51
CA THR A 14 -10.41 4.26 -17.62
C THR A 14 -9.06 3.54 -17.61
N GLU A 15 -8.06 4.08 -18.30
CA GLU A 15 -6.70 3.53 -18.32
C GLU A 15 -6.04 3.60 -16.94
N SER A 16 -6.23 4.69 -16.20
CA SER A 16 -5.70 4.83 -14.84
C SER A 16 -6.34 3.84 -13.87
N PHE A 17 -7.65 3.63 -13.95
CA PHE A 17 -8.35 2.64 -13.13
C PHE A 17 -7.88 1.20 -13.43
N LEU A 18 -7.70 0.87 -14.71
CA LEU A 18 -7.19 -0.45 -15.12
C LEU A 18 -5.76 -0.68 -14.62
N LEU A 19 -4.90 0.34 -14.74
CA LEU A 19 -3.53 0.28 -14.23
C LEU A 19 -3.51 0.09 -12.72
N GLN A 20 -4.33 0.85 -11.98
CA GLN A 20 -4.46 0.73 -10.54
C GLN A 20 -4.89 -0.68 -10.13
N GLY A 21 -5.94 -1.22 -10.76
CA GLY A 21 -6.41 -2.58 -10.48
C GLY A 21 -5.35 -3.64 -10.77
N LYS A 22 -4.59 -3.51 -11.86
CA LYS A 22 -3.48 -4.42 -12.17
C LYS A 22 -2.39 -4.36 -11.09
N LYS A 23 -2.02 -3.17 -10.63
CA LYS A 23 -0.99 -2.97 -9.61
C LYS A 23 -1.40 -3.46 -8.23
N ILE A 24 -2.66 -3.25 -7.85
CA ILE A 24 -3.22 -3.83 -6.62
C ILE A 24 -3.17 -5.35 -6.69
N LYS A 25 -3.56 -5.94 -7.83
CA LYS A 25 -3.51 -7.39 -8.01
C LYS A 25 -2.08 -7.95 -7.94
N GLU A 26 -1.10 -7.25 -8.48
CA GLU A 26 0.32 -7.63 -8.32
C GLU A 26 0.74 -7.69 -6.84
N GLN A 27 0.27 -6.75 -6.01
CA GLN A 27 0.53 -6.73 -4.57
C GLN A 27 -0.24 -7.81 -3.81
N GLU A 28 -1.48 -8.09 -4.22
CA GLU A 28 -2.31 -9.18 -3.70
C GLU A 28 -1.64 -10.54 -3.96
N ASP A 29 -1.26 -10.81 -5.21
CA ASP A 29 -0.60 -12.06 -5.63
C ASP A 29 0.73 -12.24 -4.89
N LYS A 30 1.50 -11.16 -4.71
CA LYS A 30 2.72 -11.17 -3.89
C LYS A 30 2.42 -11.58 -2.44
N CYS A 31 1.39 -10.98 -1.83
CA CYS A 31 1.05 -11.28 -0.44
C CYS A 31 0.61 -12.73 -0.24
N LEU A 32 -0.19 -13.22 -1.18
CA LEU A 32 -0.62 -14.60 -1.21
C LEU A 32 0.57 -15.56 -1.39
N GLY A 33 1.55 -15.18 -2.22
CA GLY A 33 2.76 -15.96 -2.44
C GLY A 33 3.68 -16.02 -1.21
N GLU A 34 3.87 -14.91 -0.50
CA GLU A 34 4.80 -14.83 0.63
C GLU A 34 4.20 -15.34 1.95
N TYR A 35 2.95 -14.98 2.25
CA TYR A 35 2.33 -15.20 3.56
C TYR A 35 1.07 -16.08 3.49
N GLY A 36 0.63 -16.46 2.29
CA GLY A 36 -0.54 -17.30 2.09
C GLY A 36 -1.84 -16.60 2.47
N LYS A 37 -2.89 -17.41 2.68
CA LYS A 37 -4.23 -16.92 3.03
C LYS A 37 -4.30 -16.22 4.39
N ALA A 38 -3.30 -16.43 5.25
CA ALA A 38 -3.25 -15.80 6.57
C ALA A 38 -3.14 -14.27 6.48
N ALA A 39 -2.52 -13.74 5.43
CA ALA A 39 -2.41 -12.30 5.21
C ALA A 39 -3.75 -11.61 4.85
N PHE A 40 -4.79 -12.39 4.57
CA PHE A 40 -6.14 -11.91 4.28
C PHE A 40 -7.10 -12.18 5.44
N SER A 41 -6.55 -12.54 6.61
CA SER A 41 -7.32 -12.74 7.83
C SER A 41 -7.72 -11.39 8.42
N ASN A 42 -8.96 -11.28 8.92
CA ASN A 42 -9.41 -10.13 9.72
C ASN A 42 -8.87 -10.16 11.16
N SER A 43 -7.93 -11.06 11.47
CA SER A 43 -7.36 -11.19 12.82
C SER A 43 -6.39 -10.05 13.11
N THR A 44 -6.72 -9.21 14.09
CA THR A 44 -5.85 -8.16 14.63
C THR A 44 -5.01 -8.64 15.81
N GLN A 45 -5.06 -9.94 16.15
CA GLN A 45 -4.36 -10.48 17.30
C GLN A 45 -2.84 -10.56 17.03
N PRO A 46 -2.00 -10.10 17.98
CA PRO A 46 -0.55 -10.18 17.83
C PRO A 46 -0.07 -11.64 17.92
N ILE A 47 0.92 -11.98 17.10
CA ILE A 47 1.61 -13.27 17.13
C ILE A 47 2.78 -13.19 18.10
N LEU A 48 2.89 -14.15 19.02
CA LEU A 48 4.04 -14.29 19.91
C LEU A 48 5.05 -15.28 19.31
N ASN A 49 6.30 -14.85 19.18
CA ASN A 49 7.40 -15.76 18.94
C ASN A 49 7.89 -16.30 20.30
N GLU A 50 7.52 -17.54 20.63
CA GLU A 50 7.80 -18.16 21.93
C GLU A 50 9.30 -18.27 22.26
N THR A 51 10.16 -18.38 21.24
CA THR A 51 11.61 -18.49 21.43
C THR A 51 12.25 -17.16 21.83
N THR A 52 11.76 -16.06 21.26
CA THR A 52 12.32 -14.70 21.48
C THR A 52 11.51 -13.87 22.47
N GLY A 53 10.27 -14.28 22.77
CA GLY A 53 9.30 -13.51 23.54
C GLY A 53 8.75 -12.29 22.79
N GLN A 54 9.10 -12.10 21.52
CA GLN A 54 8.73 -10.91 20.76
C GLN A 54 7.33 -11.06 20.15
N LYS A 55 6.55 -9.97 20.21
CA LYS A 55 5.22 -9.88 19.60
C LYS A 55 5.31 -9.23 18.23
N PHE A 56 4.43 -9.62 17.32
CA PHE A 56 4.34 -9.10 15.96
C PHE A 56 2.89 -8.88 15.56
N CYS A 57 2.64 -7.85 14.77
CA CYS A 57 1.46 -7.82 13.91
C CYS A 57 1.61 -8.89 12.83
N PRO A 58 0.56 -9.68 12.51
CA PRO A 58 0.61 -10.61 11.39
C PRO A 58 0.83 -9.86 10.07
N ALA A 59 1.30 -10.57 9.04
CA ALA A 59 1.26 -10.07 7.68
C ALA A 59 -0.19 -9.71 7.30
N PHE A 60 -0.36 -8.65 6.52
CA PHE A 60 -1.69 -8.16 6.19
C PHE A 60 -1.73 -7.50 4.81
N PHE A 61 -2.70 -7.87 3.99
CA PHE A 61 -3.01 -7.14 2.76
C PHE A 61 -4.11 -6.11 3.03
N ASP A 62 -3.79 -4.83 2.83
CA ASP A 62 -4.70 -3.72 3.15
C ASP A 62 -5.57 -3.24 1.97
N GLY A 63 -5.42 -3.87 0.81
CA GLY A 63 -6.07 -3.48 -0.44
C GLY A 63 -5.16 -2.72 -1.41
N PHE A 64 -3.97 -2.28 -0.97
CA PHE A 64 -2.98 -1.62 -1.82
C PHE A 64 -1.60 -2.25 -1.70
N TYR A 65 -1.17 -2.59 -0.48
CA TYR A 65 0.12 -3.19 -0.18
C TYR A 65 -0.03 -4.49 0.60
N CYS A 66 0.96 -5.34 0.39
CA CYS A 66 1.24 -6.44 1.30
C CYS A 66 2.19 -5.97 2.40
N TRP A 67 1.68 -5.88 3.62
CA TRP A 67 2.48 -5.54 4.79
C TRP A 67 3.09 -6.81 5.39
N PRO A 68 4.42 -6.84 5.63
CA PRO A 68 5.07 -7.97 6.28
C PRO A 68 4.72 -8.03 7.78
N PRO A 69 4.97 -9.17 8.45
CA PRO A 69 4.89 -9.25 9.89
C PRO A 69 5.75 -8.18 10.54
N THR A 70 5.14 -7.30 11.31
CA THR A 70 5.81 -6.11 11.86
C THR A 70 6.01 -6.30 13.37
N PRO A 71 7.24 -6.21 13.89
CA PRO A 71 7.47 -6.32 15.31
C PRO A 71 6.69 -5.28 16.11
N ALA A 72 6.27 -5.65 17.32
CA ALA A 72 5.62 -4.72 18.25
C ALA A 72 6.52 -3.51 18.51
N ASP A 73 5.89 -2.35 18.68
CA ASP A 73 6.54 -1.06 18.94
C ASP A 73 7.49 -0.60 17.81
N THR A 74 7.32 -1.12 16.59
CA THR A 74 8.04 -0.68 15.40
C THR A 74 7.10 -0.15 14.33
N LEU A 75 7.65 0.62 13.38
CA LEU A 75 6.92 1.21 12.27
C LEU A 75 7.36 0.58 10.95
N ALA A 76 6.42 -0.01 10.23
CA ALA A 76 6.58 -0.37 8.82
C ALA A 76 6.19 0.83 7.95
N VAL A 77 6.98 1.14 6.93
CA VAL A 77 6.76 2.27 6.02
C VAL A 77 6.95 1.80 4.59
N GLU A 78 5.98 2.14 3.74
CA GLU A 78 6.07 2.02 2.29
C GLU A 78 5.69 3.38 1.67
N PRO A 79 6.32 3.80 0.55
CA PRO A 79 5.95 5.04 -0.12
C PRO A 79 4.52 4.97 -0.66
N CYS A 80 3.88 6.11 -0.86
CA CYS A 80 2.56 6.14 -1.48
C CYS A 80 2.63 5.57 -2.93
N PRO A 81 1.73 4.65 -3.31
CA PRO A 81 1.74 4.04 -4.64
C PRO A 81 1.38 5.06 -5.72
N VAL A 82 2.29 5.24 -6.68
CA VAL A 82 2.11 6.19 -7.81
C VAL A 82 0.97 5.81 -8.75
N TYR A 83 0.49 4.57 -8.68
CA TYR A 83 -0.61 4.06 -9.50
C TYR A 83 -1.99 4.37 -8.92
N VAL A 84 -2.09 4.95 -7.73
CA VAL A 84 -3.36 5.41 -7.15
C VAL A 84 -3.61 6.85 -7.58
N ALA A 85 -4.69 7.08 -8.31
CA ALA A 85 -5.03 8.42 -8.78
C ALA A 85 -5.13 9.41 -7.60
N GLY A 86 -4.43 10.55 -7.71
CA GLY A 86 -4.36 11.56 -6.66
C GLY A 86 -3.16 11.41 -5.71
N PHE A 87 -2.40 10.31 -5.77
CA PHE A 87 -1.10 10.21 -5.10
C PHE A 87 -0.04 10.81 -6.03
N LEU A 88 0.47 11.99 -5.67
CA LEU A 88 1.48 12.69 -6.46
C LEU A 88 2.87 12.12 -6.14
N GLU A 89 3.59 11.66 -7.16
CA GLU A 89 4.98 11.19 -7.06
C GLU A 89 5.92 12.30 -6.55
N GLU A 90 5.58 13.57 -6.82
CA GLU A 90 6.35 14.75 -6.38
C GLU A 90 6.31 15.00 -4.85
N GLN A 91 5.42 14.35 -4.10
CA GLN A 91 5.42 14.45 -2.64
C GLN A 91 6.50 13.60 -1.97
N ILE A 92 7.17 12.70 -2.69
CA ILE A 92 8.30 11.93 -2.17
C ILE A 92 9.49 12.86 -1.87
N TYR A 93 9.71 13.91 -2.67
CA TYR A 93 10.77 14.91 -2.44
C TYR A 93 10.49 15.88 -1.28
N ASN A 94 9.25 15.94 -0.79
CA ASN A 94 8.86 16.83 0.30
C ASN A 94 8.52 16.06 1.59
N TYR A 95 8.47 14.72 1.54
CA TYR A 95 8.17 13.87 2.70
C TYR A 95 9.24 14.03 3.79
N ASP A 96 10.52 14.05 3.43
CA ASP A 96 11.64 14.31 4.36
C ASP A 96 11.54 15.70 5.02
N LYS A 97 11.01 16.69 4.30
CA LYS A 97 10.77 18.05 4.82
C LYS A 97 9.55 18.13 5.74
N VAL A 98 8.49 17.37 5.48
CA VAL A 98 7.30 17.33 6.34
C VAL A 98 7.58 16.54 7.62
N PHE A 99 8.23 15.38 7.53
CA PHE A 99 8.56 14.57 8.72
C PHE A 99 9.54 15.26 9.67
N SER A 100 10.45 16.09 9.16
CA SER A 100 11.34 16.93 9.99
C SER A 100 10.62 18.10 10.67
N GLN A 101 9.48 18.56 10.16
CA GLN A 101 8.68 19.62 10.77
C GLN A 101 7.69 19.14 11.84
N VAL A 102 7.34 17.85 11.82
CA VAL A 102 6.41 17.24 12.80
C VAL A 102 7.14 16.75 14.06
N LYS A 103 8.48 16.71 14.07
CA LYS A 103 9.31 16.41 15.25
C LYS A 103 9.56 17.61 16.17
N ASN A 104 8.54 18.46 16.38
CA ASN A 104 8.55 19.51 17.42
C ASN A 104 7.62 19.13 18.56
#